data_AF-A0A947A8P4-F1
#
_entry.id   AF-A0A947A8P4-F1
#
_cell.length_a   1.000
_cell.length_b   1.000
_cell.length_c   1.000
_cell.angle_alpha   90.00
_cell.angle_beta   90.00
_cell.angle_gamma   90.00
#
_symmetry.space_group_name_H-M   'P 1'
#
loop_
_entity.id
_entity.type
_entity.pdbx_description
1 polymer ?
#
loop_
_entity_poly.entity_id
_entity_poly.type
_entity_poly.pdbx_seq_one_letter_code
_entity_poly.pdbx_strand_id
1 'polypeptide(L)'
;SIDTYFRTTFSDAGDATTATPTSFANQTGFALGMANLIGTYETGSTGVVVDLVFGPRGTEATFENDVLNGIINQAYAYWNVSENTTLTIGRFNTWVGYEVIAPAANFNYSVSYLFSNGPFSHLGVKADFTLSDDISLMLAVTNPWDTNDISASGEYAFGGQLGVYGQYLNLYYDSGANGGLGFEVDYTGGFDVTEDFFLGVNAAYNNNSETDSGFYGAALYPQLSTSDEFAIGLRGEYFAFTQDGFDDIPVLGLTLTGSFTTDNLIIKPEIRLDSFGDDNEPFLDSDGVATNNLSSFLVAAIYSF
;
A
#
# COMPACT_ATOMS: atom_id res chain seq x y z
N SER A 1 1.78 16.69 -0.92
CA SER A 1 0.99 16.73 0.33
C SER A 1 1.88 16.72 1.57
N ILE A 2 1.34 17.04 2.74
CA ILE A 2 1.97 16.82 4.06
C ILE A 2 0.93 16.24 5.02
N ASP A 3 1.36 15.35 5.91
CA ASP A 3 0.48 14.76 6.92
C ASP A 3 1.13 14.55 8.29
N THR A 4 0.30 14.65 9.31
CA THR A 4 0.60 14.39 10.72
C THR A 4 -0.61 13.73 11.36
N TYR A 5 -0.40 13.02 12.47
CA TYR A 5 -1.47 12.33 13.16
C TYR A 5 -1.26 12.32 14.67
N PHE A 6 -2.36 12.12 15.38
CA PHE A 6 -2.34 11.62 16.74
C PHE A 6 -2.85 10.18 16.74
N ARG A 7 -2.19 9.26 17.43
CA ARG A 7 -2.64 7.87 17.59
C ARG A 7 -2.51 7.41 19.03
N THR A 8 -3.46 6.59 19.48
CA THR A 8 -3.40 5.89 20.76
C THR A 8 -3.89 4.47 20.58
N THR A 9 -3.28 3.58 21.36
CA THR A 9 -3.63 2.17 21.48
C THR A 9 -4.28 1.96 22.84
N PHE A 10 -5.32 1.16 22.90
CA PHE A 10 -6.01 0.86 24.17
C PHE A 10 -5.28 -0.20 25.00
N SER A 11 -4.22 -0.78 24.44
CA SER A 11 -3.32 -1.77 25.02
C SER A 11 -1.91 -1.52 24.49
N ASP A 12 -1.07 -0.80 25.25
CA ASP A 12 0.32 -0.51 24.85
C ASP A 12 1.37 -0.67 25.96
N ALA A 13 0.96 -0.99 27.19
CA ALA A 13 1.86 -1.00 28.35
C ALA A 13 2.73 0.29 28.47
N GLY A 14 2.29 1.41 27.89
CA GLY A 14 3.06 2.66 27.80
C GLY A 14 4.15 2.72 26.73
N ASP A 15 4.18 1.79 25.77
CA ASP A 15 5.12 1.78 24.64
C ASP A 15 4.65 2.73 23.52
N ALA A 16 5.56 3.61 23.10
CA ALA A 16 5.31 4.57 22.02
C ALA A 16 5.20 3.93 20.63
N THR A 17 5.51 2.63 20.53
CA THR A 17 5.66 1.89 19.27
C THR A 17 4.70 0.72 19.14
N THR A 18 3.76 0.52 20.07
CA THR A 18 2.74 -0.51 19.91
C THR A 18 1.89 -0.23 18.69
N ALA A 19 2.00 -1.08 17.68
CA ALA A 19 1.31 -0.94 16.42
C ALA A 19 0.89 -2.29 15.87
N THR A 20 -0.10 -2.23 15.00
CA THR A 20 -0.41 -3.35 14.13
C THR A 20 0.78 -3.59 13.20
N PRO A 21 1.17 -4.84 12.88
CA PRO A 21 2.29 -5.11 11.96
C PRO A 21 1.91 -4.86 10.50
N THR A 22 1.53 -3.61 10.22
CA THR A 22 1.27 -3.04 8.91
C THR A 22 2.03 -1.73 8.77
N SER A 23 2.30 -1.30 7.56
CA SER A 23 2.64 0.10 7.29
C SER A 23 1.37 0.96 7.43
N PHE A 24 1.38 2.28 7.40
CA PHE A 24 2.25 3.13 8.20
C PHE A 24 1.49 3.52 9.49
N ALA A 25 1.92 4.61 10.14
CA ALA A 25 1.26 5.19 11.32
C ALA A 25 1.46 4.38 12.61
N ASN A 26 2.70 3.90 12.80
CA ASN A 26 3.05 2.95 13.87
C ASN A 26 3.47 3.61 15.20
N GLN A 27 3.46 4.94 15.30
CA GLN A 27 3.81 5.65 16.53
C GLN A 27 2.55 6.04 17.32
N THR A 28 2.60 5.97 18.65
CA THR A 28 1.55 6.55 19.51
C THR A 28 1.92 7.98 19.92
N GLY A 29 0.92 8.77 20.31
CA GLY A 29 1.04 10.20 20.54
C GLY A 29 0.95 11.02 19.24
N PHE A 30 1.47 12.25 19.29
CA PHE A 30 1.56 13.13 18.11
C PHE A 30 2.80 12.75 17.29
N ALA A 31 2.59 12.43 16.02
CA ALA A 31 3.62 11.93 15.13
C ALA A 31 3.52 12.53 13.72
N LEU A 32 4.63 12.50 13.00
CA LEU A 32 4.71 12.87 11.60
C LEU A 32 4.37 11.66 10.73
N GLY A 33 3.62 11.89 9.65
CA GLY A 33 3.44 10.88 8.60
C GLY A 33 4.50 11.06 7.52
N MET A 34 4.20 11.86 6.49
CA MET A 34 5.20 12.27 5.50
C MET A 34 4.99 13.69 4.97
N ALA A 35 6.02 14.23 4.31
CA ALA A 35 5.85 15.23 3.26
C ALA A 35 6.15 14.55 1.91
N ASN A 36 5.32 14.83 0.90
CA ASN A 36 5.43 14.32 -0.46
C ASN A 36 5.41 15.50 -1.44
N LEU A 37 6.43 15.59 -2.32
CA LEU A 37 6.54 16.56 -3.41
C LEU A 37 6.67 15.85 -4.75
N ILE A 38 5.68 16.02 -5.62
CA ILE A 38 5.68 15.45 -6.97
C ILE A 38 5.97 16.55 -8.00
N GLY A 39 7.03 16.37 -8.78
CA GLY A 39 7.38 17.21 -9.92
C GLY A 39 7.28 16.42 -11.23
N THR A 40 6.67 17.03 -12.23
CA THR A 40 6.54 16.46 -13.58
C THR A 40 7.09 17.43 -14.62
N TYR A 41 7.70 16.91 -15.67
CA TYR A 41 8.13 17.69 -16.83
C TYR A 41 7.89 16.90 -18.10
N GLU A 42 7.16 17.49 -19.04
CA GLU A 42 6.79 16.86 -20.31
C GLU A 42 7.19 17.75 -21.49
N THR A 43 7.68 17.12 -22.57
CA THR A 43 7.96 17.78 -23.85
C THR A 43 7.68 16.84 -25.02
N GLY A 44 6.67 17.18 -25.81
CA GLY A 44 6.24 16.34 -26.95
C GLY A 44 5.74 14.98 -26.47
N SER A 45 6.40 13.90 -26.91
CA SER A 45 6.03 12.52 -26.55
C SER A 45 6.83 11.94 -25.39
N THR A 46 7.66 12.74 -24.71
CA THR A 46 8.50 12.25 -23.60
C THR A 46 8.29 13.11 -22.36
N GLY A 47 8.54 12.52 -21.20
CA GLY A 47 8.50 13.25 -19.94
C GLY A 47 9.21 12.51 -18.81
N VAL A 48 9.24 13.16 -17.66
CA VAL A 48 9.82 12.64 -16.42
C VAL A 48 8.91 12.94 -15.24
N VAL A 49 8.98 12.08 -14.23
CA VAL A 49 8.32 12.25 -12.94
C VAL A 49 9.35 12.04 -11.84
N VAL A 50 9.32 12.92 -10.84
CA VAL A 50 10.09 12.79 -9.60
C VAL A 50 9.14 13.00 -8.43
N ASP A 51 9.09 12.03 -7.53
CA ASP A 51 8.28 12.02 -6.30
C ASP A 51 9.23 11.90 -5.11
N LEU A 52 9.35 12.98 -4.33
CA LEU A 52 10.22 13.07 -3.18
C LEU A 52 9.44 12.97 -1.89
N VAL A 53 9.90 12.11 -0.98
CA VAL A 53 9.24 11.80 0.28
C VAL A 53 10.16 12.04 1.48
N PHE A 54 9.58 12.56 2.56
CA PHE A 54 10.29 12.84 3.81
C PHE A 54 9.44 12.42 5.01
N GLY A 55 10.08 11.98 6.10
CA GLY A 55 9.40 11.58 7.34
C GLY A 55 9.18 10.07 7.45
N PRO A 56 8.65 9.57 8.59
CA PRO A 56 8.57 8.14 8.89
C PRO A 56 7.92 7.30 7.79
N ARG A 57 6.78 7.74 7.25
CA ARG A 57 6.11 7.04 6.14
C ARG A 57 6.95 7.05 4.85
N GLY A 58 7.69 8.11 4.59
CA GLY A 58 8.61 8.17 3.45
C GLY A 58 9.78 7.21 3.59
N THR A 59 10.39 7.14 4.78
CA THR A 59 11.48 6.20 5.11
C THR A 59 11.03 4.74 5.02
N GLU A 60 9.84 4.43 5.56
CA GLU A 60 9.25 3.09 5.42
C GLU A 60 8.98 2.74 3.95
N ALA A 61 8.49 3.69 3.15
CA ALA A 61 8.18 3.46 1.73
C ALA A 61 9.40 3.30 0.82
N THR A 62 10.53 3.93 1.16
CA THR A 62 11.76 3.84 0.37
C THR A 62 12.69 2.72 0.82
N PHE A 63 12.41 2.10 1.97
CA PHE A 63 13.27 1.11 2.66
C PHE A 63 14.66 1.64 2.99
N GLU A 64 14.82 2.96 3.08
CA GLU A 64 16.10 3.62 3.25
C GLU A 64 15.95 4.86 4.14
N ASN A 65 16.89 5.05 5.06
CA ASN A 65 16.87 6.14 6.04
C ASN A 65 17.89 7.25 5.76
N ASP A 66 18.65 7.11 4.67
CA ASP A 66 19.54 8.14 4.15
C ASP A 66 18.80 9.26 3.37
N VAL A 67 19.33 10.48 3.45
CA VAL A 67 18.75 11.67 2.79
C VAL A 67 19.11 11.75 1.31
N LEU A 68 20.16 11.08 0.84
CA LEU A 68 20.54 11.12 -0.57
C LEU A 68 19.67 10.20 -1.42
N ASN A 69 19.45 8.97 -0.96
CA ASN A 69 18.71 7.94 -1.71
C ASN A 69 17.34 7.62 -1.10
N GLY A 70 17.18 7.70 0.21
CA GLY A 70 15.95 7.32 0.93
C GLY A 70 14.80 8.32 0.85
N ILE A 71 14.92 9.33 0.01
CA ILE A 71 13.85 10.32 -0.25
C ILE A 71 13.20 10.16 -1.62
N ILE A 72 13.72 9.30 -2.50
CA ILE A 72 13.20 9.15 -3.86
C ILE A 72 12.15 8.03 -3.87
N ASN A 73 10.88 8.38 -3.79
CA ASN A 73 9.79 7.40 -3.93
C ASN A 73 9.63 6.98 -5.39
N GLN A 74 9.63 7.95 -6.31
CA GLN A 74 9.60 7.69 -7.74
C GLN A 74 10.59 8.61 -8.47
N ALA A 75 11.24 8.07 -9.49
CA ALA A 75 12.08 8.81 -10.41
C ALA A 75 12.14 8.02 -11.71
N TYR A 76 11.36 8.42 -12.72
CA TYR A 76 11.29 7.72 -13.99
C TYR A 76 11.14 8.67 -15.16
N ALA A 77 11.57 8.19 -16.33
CA ALA A 77 11.30 8.80 -17.62
C ALA A 77 10.31 7.93 -18.40
N TYR A 78 9.48 8.57 -19.21
CA TYR A 78 8.56 7.88 -20.10
C TYR A 78 8.63 8.41 -21.53
N TRP A 79 8.25 7.54 -22.47
CA TRP A 79 8.10 7.84 -23.89
C TRP A 79 6.79 7.24 -24.41
N ASN A 80 5.88 8.12 -24.84
CA ASN A 80 4.67 7.78 -25.59
C ASN A 80 5.08 7.43 -27.03
N VAL A 81 5.39 6.16 -27.28
CA VAL A 81 5.82 5.65 -28.59
C VAL A 81 4.70 5.78 -29.63
N SER A 82 3.44 5.67 -29.16
CA SER A 82 2.22 5.93 -29.92
C SER A 82 1.13 6.48 -29.00
N GLU A 83 -0.05 6.77 -29.55
CA GLU A 83 -1.23 7.17 -28.75
C GLU A 83 -1.65 6.09 -27.73
N ASN A 84 -1.32 4.82 -27.99
CA ASN A 84 -1.78 3.69 -27.20
C ASN A 84 -0.63 2.93 -26.51
N THR A 85 0.60 3.45 -26.53
CA THR A 85 1.76 2.74 -25.97
C THR A 85 2.74 3.70 -25.32
N THR A 86 3.00 3.47 -24.04
CA THR A 86 3.98 4.21 -23.24
C THR A 86 5.06 3.24 -22.76
N LEU A 87 6.32 3.61 -22.94
CA LEU A 87 7.46 2.92 -22.33
C LEU A 87 7.98 3.76 -21.18
N THR A 88 8.23 3.12 -20.04
CA THR A 88 8.72 3.78 -18.82
C THR A 88 10.00 3.09 -18.35
N ILE A 89 10.97 3.87 -17.89
CA ILE A 89 12.19 3.38 -17.24
C ILE A 89 12.50 4.20 -15.99
N GLY A 90 12.86 3.53 -14.90
CA GLY A 90 13.22 4.14 -13.63
C GLY A 90 12.52 3.48 -12.45
N ARG A 91 12.41 4.22 -11.35
CA ARG A 91 11.69 3.80 -10.14
C ARG A 91 10.26 4.33 -10.17
N PHE A 92 9.27 3.45 -10.01
CA PHE A 92 7.85 3.81 -9.97
C PHE A 92 7.12 3.00 -8.90
N ASN A 93 6.00 3.52 -8.40
CA ASN A 93 5.18 2.79 -7.43
C ASN A 93 4.62 1.49 -8.03
N THR A 94 4.31 0.56 -7.14
CA THR A 94 3.73 -0.73 -7.51
C THR A 94 2.43 -0.64 -8.31
N TRP A 95 2.21 -1.64 -9.16
CA TRP A 95 0.92 -1.91 -9.81
C TRP A 95 0.10 -2.96 -9.06
N VAL A 96 0.64 -3.55 -8.01
CA VAL A 96 0.03 -4.59 -7.17
C VAL A 96 -0.59 -3.94 -5.95
N GLY A 97 -1.84 -4.26 -5.62
CA GLY A 97 -2.51 -3.77 -4.43
C GLY A 97 -3.42 -2.55 -4.68
N TYR A 98 -4.34 -2.34 -3.73
CA TYR A 98 -5.40 -1.34 -3.81
C TYR A 98 -5.05 0.00 -3.17
N GLU A 99 -4.36 -0.05 -2.04
CA GLU A 99 -3.96 1.14 -1.29
C GLU A 99 -2.60 1.66 -1.80
N VAL A 100 -2.31 2.93 -1.56
CA VAL A 100 -1.07 3.57 -2.01
C VAL A 100 -0.30 4.24 -0.88
N ILE A 101 0.98 4.55 -1.12
CA ILE A 101 1.86 5.19 -0.14
C ILE A 101 1.33 6.57 0.28
N ALA A 102 0.85 7.37 -0.66
CA ALA A 102 0.37 8.72 -0.38
C ALA A 102 -1.00 8.70 0.35
N PRO A 103 -1.10 9.18 1.60
CA PRO A 103 -2.33 9.03 2.40
C PRO A 103 -3.52 9.85 1.89
N ALA A 104 -3.26 10.86 1.06
CA ALA A 104 -4.28 11.69 0.42
C ALA A 104 -5.11 10.91 -0.62
N ALA A 105 -4.54 9.84 -1.20
CA ALA A 105 -5.18 9.04 -2.24
C ALA A 105 -5.91 7.80 -1.70
N ASN A 106 -5.69 7.43 -0.43
CA ASN A 106 -6.45 6.36 0.22
C ASN A 106 -7.72 6.92 0.87
N PHE A 107 -8.73 6.08 1.11
CA PHE A 107 -9.84 6.46 1.99
C PHE A 107 -9.40 6.39 3.46
N ASN A 108 -8.90 5.23 3.89
CA ASN A 108 -8.26 5.06 5.19
C ASN A 108 -6.88 5.75 5.23
N TYR A 109 -6.46 6.21 6.41
CA TYR A 109 -5.11 6.75 6.64
C TYR A 109 -4.10 5.64 6.91
N SER A 110 -4.43 4.72 7.80
CA SER A 110 -3.71 3.45 7.99
C SER A 110 -3.96 2.50 6.81
N VAL A 111 -3.03 1.59 6.53
CA VAL A 111 -3.15 0.63 5.41
C VAL A 111 -3.37 -0.81 5.92
N SER A 112 -3.74 -1.69 5.01
CA SER A 112 -4.09 -3.09 5.22
C SER A 112 -2.85 -3.98 5.36
N TYR A 113 -3.08 -5.24 5.77
CA TYR A 113 -2.05 -6.27 5.71
C TYR A 113 -1.70 -6.62 4.26
N LEU A 114 -2.69 -6.66 3.36
CA LEU A 114 -2.49 -6.86 1.93
C LEU A 114 -1.51 -5.85 1.35
N PHE A 115 -1.69 -4.55 1.63
CA PHE A 115 -0.74 -3.52 1.19
C PHE A 115 0.66 -3.72 1.79
N SER A 116 0.72 -4.05 3.08
CA SER A 116 1.99 -4.07 3.82
C SER A 116 2.89 -5.25 3.47
N ASN A 117 2.34 -6.30 2.86
CA ASN A 117 3.08 -7.51 2.50
C ASN A 117 3.33 -7.64 0.98
N GLY A 118 2.78 -6.73 0.18
CA GLY A 118 3.09 -6.61 -1.25
C GLY A 118 4.27 -5.68 -1.53
N PRO A 119 4.70 -5.58 -2.81
CA PRO A 119 5.75 -4.66 -3.23
C PRO A 119 5.28 -3.20 -3.17
N PHE A 120 6.13 -2.27 -2.70
CA PHE A 120 5.79 -0.84 -2.63
C PHE A 120 6.18 -0.11 -3.91
N SER A 121 7.35 -0.46 -4.46
CA SER A 121 7.89 0.18 -5.67
C SER A 121 8.75 -0.78 -6.47
N HIS A 122 9.01 -0.40 -7.72
CA HIS A 122 9.84 -1.18 -8.63
C HIS A 122 10.83 -0.28 -9.33
N LEU A 123 12.07 -0.75 -9.47
CA LEU A 123 13.10 -0.14 -10.31
C LEU A 123 13.30 -1.01 -11.55
N GLY A 124 12.99 -0.48 -12.73
CA GLY A 124 13.08 -1.25 -13.96
C GLY A 124 12.46 -0.58 -15.17
N VAL A 125 11.88 -1.39 -16.05
CA VAL A 125 11.15 -0.95 -17.24
C VAL A 125 9.73 -1.51 -17.24
N LYS A 126 8.79 -0.71 -17.73
CA LYS A 126 7.43 -1.18 -18.05
C LYS A 126 6.94 -0.64 -19.37
N ALA A 127 6.02 -1.38 -19.97
CA ALA A 127 5.29 -0.99 -21.17
C ALA A 127 3.80 -1.03 -20.87
N ASP A 128 3.13 0.10 -21.05
CA ASP A 128 1.70 0.27 -20.88
C ASP A 128 1.02 0.32 -22.25
N PHE A 129 -0.04 -0.45 -22.44
CA PHE A 129 -0.80 -0.57 -23.68
C PHE A 129 -2.28 -0.25 -23.43
N THR A 130 -2.83 0.70 -24.18
CA THR A 130 -4.27 0.93 -24.26
C THR A 130 -4.85 0.08 -25.39
N LEU A 131 -5.52 -1.02 -25.05
CA LEU A 131 -6.04 -1.99 -26.02
C LEU A 131 -7.42 -1.56 -26.55
N SER A 132 -8.23 -0.95 -25.69
CA SER A 132 -9.48 -0.25 -26.01
C SER A 132 -9.82 0.75 -24.89
N ASP A 133 -10.97 1.44 -24.99
CA ASP A 133 -11.42 2.40 -23.98
C ASP A 133 -11.54 1.78 -22.57
N ASP A 134 -11.89 0.49 -22.50
CA ASP A 134 -12.12 -0.24 -21.24
C ASP A 134 -11.05 -1.31 -20.92
N ILE A 135 -10.05 -1.50 -21.79
CA ILE A 135 -9.07 -2.59 -21.64
C ILE A 135 -7.65 -2.04 -21.76
N SER A 136 -6.83 -2.30 -20.74
CA SER A 136 -5.41 -1.97 -20.72
C SER A 136 -4.55 -3.18 -20.35
N LEU A 137 -3.31 -3.17 -20.80
CA LEU A 137 -2.30 -4.16 -20.43
C LEU A 137 -1.02 -3.44 -20.05
N MET A 138 -0.42 -3.79 -18.93
CA MET A 138 0.93 -3.38 -18.56
C MET A 138 1.80 -4.63 -18.41
N LEU A 139 3.04 -4.57 -18.90
CA LEU A 139 4.05 -5.60 -18.72
C LEU A 139 5.34 -4.95 -18.20
N ALA A 140 6.00 -5.59 -17.23
CA ALA A 140 7.20 -5.05 -16.59
C ALA A 140 8.32 -6.09 -16.44
N VAL A 141 9.56 -5.59 -16.48
CA VAL A 141 10.77 -6.29 -16.04
C VAL A 141 11.51 -5.37 -15.09
N THR A 142 11.70 -5.80 -13.86
CA THR A 142 12.19 -4.96 -12.78
C THR A 142 13.24 -5.69 -11.96
N ASN A 143 13.94 -4.96 -11.09
CA ASN A 143 14.67 -5.62 -10.01
C ASN A 143 13.69 -6.43 -9.12
N PRO A 144 14.21 -7.39 -8.35
CA PRO A 144 13.43 -8.16 -7.37
C PRO A 144 12.79 -7.27 -6.30
N TRP A 145 11.96 -7.90 -5.46
CA TRP A 145 11.06 -7.24 -4.51
C TRP A 145 11.74 -6.11 -3.72
N ASP A 146 11.17 -4.92 -3.83
CA ASP A 146 11.59 -3.68 -3.15
C ASP A 146 13.11 -3.40 -3.20
N THR A 147 13.79 -3.90 -4.23
CA THR A 147 15.21 -3.65 -4.51
C THR A 147 15.36 -2.36 -5.32
N ASN A 148 15.55 -1.25 -4.60
CA ASN A 148 15.53 0.11 -5.13
C ASN A 148 16.89 0.64 -5.64
N ASP A 149 17.94 -0.18 -5.62
CA ASP A 149 19.26 0.11 -6.20
C ASP A 149 19.64 -1.02 -7.18
N ILE A 150 20.89 -1.44 -7.28
CA ILE A 150 21.31 -2.54 -8.15
C ILE A 150 20.90 -3.92 -7.60
N SER A 151 20.42 -4.80 -8.47
CA SER A 151 20.29 -6.23 -8.16
C SER A 151 21.67 -6.91 -8.20
N ALA A 152 22.20 -7.29 -7.04
CA ALA A 152 23.49 -7.97 -6.93
C ALA A 152 23.38 -9.50 -7.19
N SER A 153 22.17 -10.07 -7.16
CA SER A 153 21.94 -11.49 -7.43
C SER A 153 21.95 -11.82 -8.93
N GLY A 154 21.78 -10.81 -9.79
CA GLY A 154 21.58 -11.00 -11.23
C GLY A 154 20.17 -11.49 -11.59
N GLU A 155 19.26 -11.52 -10.61
CA GLU A 155 17.85 -11.87 -10.79
C GLU A 155 17.03 -10.62 -11.09
N TYR A 156 15.91 -10.84 -11.78
CA TYR A 156 14.91 -9.83 -12.12
C TYR A 156 13.53 -10.39 -11.85
N ALA A 157 12.60 -9.48 -11.56
CA ALA A 157 11.19 -9.78 -11.49
C ALA A 157 10.49 -9.51 -12.83
N PHE A 158 9.37 -10.19 -13.01
CA PHE A 158 8.44 -10.01 -14.12
C PHE A 158 7.07 -9.64 -13.57
N GLY A 159 6.40 -8.74 -14.26
CA GLY A 159 5.13 -8.22 -13.82
C GLY A 159 4.15 -8.01 -14.95
N GLY A 160 2.87 -8.00 -14.61
CA GLY A 160 1.85 -7.51 -15.50
C GLY A 160 0.58 -7.09 -14.77
N GLN A 161 -0.18 -6.22 -15.43
CA GLN A 161 -1.50 -5.81 -14.99
C GLN A 161 -2.45 -5.82 -16.18
N LEU A 162 -3.58 -6.50 -16.04
CA LEU A 162 -4.68 -6.47 -16.99
C LEU A 162 -5.81 -5.64 -16.41
N GLY A 163 -6.08 -4.49 -17.01
CA GLY A 163 -7.22 -3.63 -16.69
C GLY A 163 -8.42 -3.96 -17.56
N VAL A 164 -9.59 -4.17 -16.95
CA VAL A 164 -10.87 -4.45 -17.63
C VAL A 164 -11.98 -3.73 -16.88
N TYR A 165 -12.61 -2.72 -17.51
CA TYR A 165 -13.68 -1.90 -16.91
C TYR A 165 -13.32 -1.34 -15.52
N GLY A 166 -12.10 -0.80 -15.37
CA GLY A 166 -11.60 -0.24 -14.12
C GLY A 166 -11.31 -1.26 -13.01
N GLN A 167 -11.34 -2.56 -13.33
CA GLN A 167 -10.88 -3.64 -12.45
C GLN A 167 -9.52 -4.12 -12.95
N TYR A 168 -8.65 -4.55 -12.04
CA TYR A 168 -7.27 -4.90 -12.35
C TYR A 168 -6.95 -6.28 -11.81
N LEU A 169 -6.40 -7.13 -12.68
CA LEU A 169 -5.72 -8.36 -12.31
C LEU A 169 -4.22 -8.12 -12.42
N ASN A 170 -3.51 -8.24 -11.30
CA ASN A 170 -2.12 -7.93 -11.14
C ASN A 170 -1.33 -9.22 -10.91
N LEU A 171 -0.16 -9.30 -11.53
CA LEU A 171 0.78 -10.41 -11.37
C LEU A 171 2.17 -9.83 -11.10
N TYR A 172 2.86 -10.46 -10.17
CA TYR A 172 4.27 -10.24 -9.88
C TYR A 172 4.95 -11.58 -9.68
N TYR A 173 6.18 -11.71 -10.17
CA TYR A 173 7.01 -12.88 -9.96
C TYR A 173 8.49 -12.52 -9.93
N ASP A 174 9.17 -12.91 -8.86
CA ASP A 174 10.62 -13.16 -8.85
C ASP A 174 10.90 -14.59 -8.39
N SER A 175 12.17 -14.99 -8.30
CA SER A 175 12.54 -16.35 -7.90
C SER A 175 12.23 -16.69 -6.44
N GLY A 176 11.90 -15.71 -5.59
CA GLY A 176 11.82 -15.86 -4.13
C GLY A 176 13.17 -16.01 -3.43
N ALA A 177 14.24 -16.27 -4.19
CA ALA A 177 15.59 -16.43 -3.67
C ALA A 177 16.19 -15.07 -3.27
N ASN A 178 17.25 -15.10 -2.45
CA ASN A 178 18.00 -13.90 -2.04
C ASN A 178 17.13 -12.80 -1.40
N GLY A 179 16.02 -13.18 -0.76
CA GLY A 179 15.08 -12.23 -0.14
C GLY A 179 14.00 -11.72 -1.11
N GLY A 180 13.80 -12.36 -2.26
CA GLY A 180 12.69 -12.08 -3.17
C GLY A 180 11.32 -12.46 -2.58
N LEU A 181 10.26 -12.00 -3.24
CA LEU A 181 8.88 -12.20 -2.80
C LEU A 181 8.27 -13.51 -3.31
N GLY A 182 8.81 -14.07 -4.39
CA GLY A 182 8.22 -15.20 -5.10
C GLY A 182 7.09 -14.76 -6.03
N PHE A 183 6.02 -15.55 -6.07
CA PHE A 183 4.85 -15.31 -6.90
C PHE A 183 3.75 -14.58 -6.12
N GLU A 184 3.20 -13.52 -6.70
CA GLU A 184 2.00 -12.86 -6.20
C GLU A 184 0.97 -12.63 -7.33
N VAL A 185 -0.29 -12.92 -7.02
CA VAL A 185 -1.45 -12.53 -7.82
C VAL A 185 -2.39 -11.71 -6.95
N ASP A 186 -2.88 -10.62 -7.52
CA ASP A 186 -3.69 -9.64 -6.81
C ASP A 186 -4.83 -9.15 -7.71
N TYR A 187 -5.98 -8.92 -7.11
CA TYR A 187 -7.14 -8.31 -7.74
C TYR A 187 -7.48 -7.02 -7.01
N THR A 188 -7.63 -5.94 -7.76
CA THR A 188 -8.05 -4.64 -7.23
C THR A 188 -9.14 -4.05 -8.09
N GLY A 189 -10.07 -3.35 -7.47
CA GLY A 189 -11.08 -2.61 -8.21
C GLY A 189 -12.18 -2.09 -7.30
N GLY A 190 -13.21 -1.55 -7.91
CA GLY A 190 -14.38 -1.07 -7.20
C GLY A 190 -15.48 -0.62 -8.13
N PHE A 191 -16.63 -0.31 -7.55
CA PHE A 191 -17.80 0.13 -8.29
C PHE A 191 -18.69 1.03 -7.44
N ASP A 192 -19.26 2.05 -8.10
CA ASP A 192 -20.33 2.85 -7.55
C ASP A 192 -21.63 2.05 -7.57
N VAL A 193 -22.08 1.63 -6.39
CA VAL A 193 -23.36 0.91 -6.23
C VAL A 193 -24.53 1.89 -6.31
N THR A 194 -24.32 3.12 -5.83
CA THR A 194 -25.22 4.28 -5.97
C THR A 194 -24.37 5.55 -6.09
N GLU A 195 -24.99 6.71 -6.33
CA GLU A 195 -24.28 8.00 -6.38
C GLU A 195 -23.48 8.32 -5.10
N ASP A 196 -23.96 7.84 -3.94
CA ASP A 196 -23.35 8.12 -2.63
C ASP A 196 -22.60 6.91 -2.05
N PHE A 197 -22.64 5.74 -2.68
CA PHE A 197 -22.11 4.49 -2.11
C PHE A 197 -21.17 3.78 -3.07
N PHE A 198 -19.89 3.75 -2.71
CA PHE A 198 -18.82 3.07 -3.43
C PHE A 198 -18.40 1.81 -2.68
N LEU A 199 -18.08 0.74 -3.41
CA LEU A 199 -17.51 -0.48 -2.86
C LEU A 199 -16.19 -0.81 -3.56
N GLY A 200 -15.08 -0.70 -2.82
CA GLY A 200 -13.77 -1.19 -3.24
C GLY A 200 -13.54 -2.64 -2.84
N VAL A 201 -12.70 -3.34 -3.61
CA VAL A 201 -12.34 -4.74 -3.41
C VAL A 201 -10.84 -4.90 -3.63
N ASN A 202 -10.20 -5.64 -2.73
CA ASN A 202 -8.85 -6.14 -2.91
C ASN A 202 -8.77 -7.61 -2.50
N ALA A 203 -8.03 -8.43 -3.24
CA ALA A 203 -7.73 -9.80 -2.84
C ALA A 203 -6.38 -10.21 -3.42
N ALA A 204 -5.52 -10.81 -2.60
CA ALA A 204 -4.21 -11.23 -3.05
C ALA A 204 -3.86 -12.63 -2.52
N TYR A 205 -2.97 -13.28 -3.26
CA TYR A 205 -2.33 -14.53 -2.89
C TYR A 205 -0.85 -14.44 -3.26
N ASN A 206 0.00 -14.75 -2.30
CA ASN A 206 1.44 -14.82 -2.47
C ASN A 206 1.97 -16.20 -2.03
N ASN A 207 2.99 -16.68 -2.73
CA ASN A 207 3.77 -17.82 -2.33
C ASN A 207 5.23 -17.66 -2.76
N ASN A 208 6.14 -17.86 -1.80
CA ASN A 208 7.57 -18.00 -2.01
C ASN A 208 7.96 -19.47 -1.83
N SER A 209 8.35 -20.13 -2.92
CA SER A 209 8.76 -21.54 -2.91
C SER A 209 10.16 -21.80 -2.36
N GLU A 210 10.98 -20.77 -2.16
CA GLU A 210 12.32 -20.90 -1.57
C GLU A 210 12.27 -20.92 -0.04
N THR A 211 11.27 -20.24 0.54
CA THR A 211 11.03 -20.18 1.99
C THR A 211 9.81 -21.00 2.43
N ASP A 212 9.08 -21.57 1.47
CA ASP A 212 7.80 -22.25 1.66
C ASP A 212 6.81 -21.41 2.51
N SER A 213 6.80 -20.10 2.28
CA SER A 213 6.01 -19.12 3.03
C SER A 213 5.18 -18.24 2.09
N GLY A 214 4.21 -17.51 2.63
CA GLY A 214 3.46 -16.54 1.85
C GLY A 214 2.30 -15.94 2.62
N PHE A 215 1.29 -15.50 1.88
CA PHE A 215 0.05 -14.99 2.46
C PHE A 215 -1.12 -15.10 1.49
N TYR A 216 -2.33 -14.98 2.02
CA TYR A 216 -3.51 -14.69 1.22
C TYR A 216 -4.50 -13.83 2.01
N GLY A 217 -5.34 -13.10 1.30
CA GLY A 217 -6.36 -12.30 1.96
C GLY A 217 -7.31 -11.63 0.99
N ALA A 218 -8.34 -11.03 1.57
CA ALA A 218 -9.28 -10.17 0.87
C ALA A 218 -9.75 -9.04 1.78
N ALA A 219 -9.90 -7.86 1.20
CA ALA A 219 -10.43 -6.67 1.85
C ALA A 219 -11.57 -6.06 1.04
N LEU A 220 -12.58 -5.55 1.75
CA LEU A 220 -13.68 -4.78 1.21
C LEU A 220 -13.67 -3.37 1.80
N TYR A 221 -13.99 -2.40 0.94
CA TYR A 221 -13.94 -0.97 1.25
C TYR A 221 -15.29 -0.29 0.95
N PRO A 222 -16.40 -0.62 1.65
CA PRO A 222 -17.63 0.16 1.54
C PRO A 222 -17.42 1.60 2.05
N GLN A 223 -17.79 2.57 1.23
CA GLN A 223 -17.67 4.00 1.51
C GLN A 223 -19.00 4.69 1.19
N LEU A 224 -19.49 5.50 2.12
CA LEU A 224 -20.74 6.23 2.03
C LEU A 224 -20.46 7.73 2.15
N SER A 225 -20.69 8.47 1.07
CA SER A 225 -20.76 9.92 1.07
C SER A 225 -22.05 10.35 1.77
N THR A 226 -21.94 11.25 2.74
CA THR A 226 -23.10 11.74 3.51
C THR A 226 -23.36 13.23 3.29
N SER A 227 -22.38 13.93 2.71
CA SER A 227 -22.43 15.31 2.24
C SER A 227 -21.24 15.56 1.31
N ASP A 228 -21.19 16.73 0.69
CA ASP A 228 -20.09 17.15 -0.20
C ASP A 228 -18.71 17.17 0.52
N GLU A 229 -18.69 17.36 1.84
CA GLU A 229 -17.47 17.52 2.63
C GLU A 229 -17.17 16.30 3.52
N PHE A 230 -18.09 15.33 3.64
CA PHE A 230 -17.94 14.23 4.59
C PHE A 230 -18.42 12.88 4.05
N ALA A 231 -17.54 11.89 4.18
CA ALA A 231 -17.82 10.48 3.93
C ALA A 231 -17.41 9.61 5.12
N ILE A 232 -18.05 8.45 5.26
CA ILE A 232 -17.69 7.41 6.20
C ILE A 232 -17.43 6.11 5.46
N GLY A 233 -16.41 5.36 5.85
CA GLY A 233 -16.06 4.10 5.20
C GLY A 233 -15.46 3.11 6.16
N LEU A 234 -15.61 1.84 5.82
CA LEU A 234 -15.06 0.72 6.57
C LEU A 234 -14.09 -0.02 5.65
N ARG A 235 -12.91 -0.38 6.16
CA ARG A 235 -12.09 -1.45 5.61
C ARG A 235 -12.30 -2.69 6.46
N GLY A 236 -12.84 -3.74 5.87
CA GLY A 236 -12.87 -5.07 6.48
C GLY A 236 -11.93 -6.00 5.74
N GLU A 237 -10.98 -6.59 6.44
CA GLU A 237 -9.91 -7.41 5.87
C GLU A 237 -9.81 -8.74 6.60
N TYR A 238 -9.78 -9.83 5.84
CA TYR A 238 -9.26 -11.11 6.28
C TYR A 238 -7.91 -11.33 5.59
N PHE A 239 -6.89 -11.64 6.37
CA PHE A 239 -5.55 -11.93 5.89
C PHE A 239 -5.02 -13.17 6.62
N ALA A 240 -4.16 -13.95 6.00
CA ALA A 240 -3.50 -15.07 6.65
C ALA A 240 -2.05 -15.17 6.18
N PHE A 241 -1.12 -15.27 7.12
CA PHE A 241 0.26 -15.68 6.83
C PHE A 241 0.28 -17.20 6.67
N THR A 242 1.06 -17.69 5.71
CA THR A 242 1.21 -19.12 5.43
C THR A 242 2.68 -19.54 5.56
N GLN A 243 2.89 -20.75 6.06
CA GLN A 243 4.21 -21.39 6.16
C GLN A 243 4.04 -22.91 6.10
N ASP A 244 4.76 -23.58 5.20
CA ASP A 244 4.66 -25.04 5.08
C ASP A 244 5.03 -25.75 6.39
N GLY A 245 4.24 -26.76 6.74
CA GLY A 245 4.39 -27.50 7.98
C GLY A 245 3.85 -26.81 9.25
N PHE A 246 3.27 -25.61 9.14
CA PHE A 246 2.59 -24.90 10.23
C PHE A 246 1.15 -24.56 9.87
N ASP A 247 0.32 -24.33 10.87
CA ASP A 247 -1.02 -23.79 10.66
C ASP A 247 -0.91 -22.33 10.19
N ASP A 248 -1.81 -21.92 9.28
CA ASP A 248 -1.93 -20.53 8.85
C ASP A 248 -2.19 -19.62 10.05
N ILE A 249 -1.72 -18.37 10.01
CA ILE A 249 -2.00 -17.38 11.05
C ILE A 249 -2.98 -16.34 10.49
N PRO A 250 -4.30 -16.51 10.74
CA PRO A 250 -5.31 -15.61 10.24
C PRO A 250 -5.39 -14.34 11.08
N VAL A 251 -5.74 -13.25 10.43
CA VAL A 251 -5.95 -11.93 11.01
C VAL A 251 -7.25 -11.35 10.47
N LEU A 252 -8.11 -10.92 11.38
CA LEU A 252 -9.25 -10.09 11.06
C LEU A 252 -8.92 -8.63 11.39
N GLY A 253 -8.86 -7.79 10.37
CA GLY A 253 -8.64 -6.34 10.48
C GLY A 253 -9.91 -5.57 10.15
N LEU A 254 -10.33 -4.67 11.04
CA LEU A 254 -11.47 -3.76 10.83
C LEU A 254 -11.03 -2.33 11.08
N THR A 255 -11.22 -1.43 10.10
CA THR A 255 -10.90 -0.01 10.24
C THR A 255 -12.08 0.85 9.80
N LEU A 256 -12.69 1.56 10.74
CA LEU A 256 -13.75 2.54 10.46
C LEU A 256 -13.14 3.94 10.39
N THR A 257 -13.38 4.64 9.29
CA THR A 257 -12.79 5.95 9.01
C THR A 257 -13.87 6.96 8.66
N GLY A 258 -13.84 8.12 9.30
CA GLY A 258 -14.48 9.32 8.77
C GLY A 258 -13.50 10.08 7.91
N SER A 259 -13.94 10.68 6.80
CA SER A 259 -13.12 11.54 5.95
C SER A 259 -13.83 12.87 5.78
N PHE A 260 -13.33 13.90 6.46
CA PHE A 260 -13.80 15.27 6.31
C PHE A 260 -12.84 16.05 5.42
N THR A 261 -13.35 16.74 4.41
CA THR A 261 -12.55 17.52 3.46
C THR A 261 -13.08 18.95 3.38
N THR A 262 -12.19 19.91 3.60
CA THR A 262 -12.44 21.34 3.38
C THR A 262 -11.25 21.93 2.64
N ASP A 263 -11.50 22.53 1.48
CA ASP A 263 -10.44 22.96 0.57
C ASP A 263 -9.42 21.82 0.32
N ASN A 264 -8.15 22.07 0.63
CA ASN A 264 -7.05 21.12 0.51
C ASN A 264 -6.76 20.32 1.80
N LEU A 265 -7.50 20.59 2.88
CA LEU A 265 -7.33 19.92 4.16
C LEU A 265 -8.27 18.72 4.26
N ILE A 266 -7.72 17.57 4.61
CA ILE A 266 -8.44 16.32 4.88
C ILE A 266 -8.17 15.92 6.34
N ILE A 267 -9.23 15.65 7.10
CA ILE A 267 -9.15 15.16 8.48
C ILE A 267 -9.77 13.77 8.53
N LYS A 268 -8.99 12.79 9.02
CA LYS A 268 -9.39 11.39 9.08
C LYS A 268 -9.30 10.82 10.50
N PRO A 269 -10.38 10.83 11.29
CA PRO A 269 -10.48 9.97 12.46
C PRO A 269 -10.67 8.51 12.05
N GLU A 270 -9.89 7.61 12.64
CA GLU A 270 -10.02 6.16 12.45
C GLU A 270 -10.10 5.41 13.78
N ILE A 271 -10.91 4.36 13.81
CA ILE A 271 -10.86 3.31 14.82
C ILE A 271 -10.47 2.03 14.11
N ARG A 272 -9.39 1.40 14.57
CA ARG A 272 -8.87 0.14 14.03
C ARG A 272 -8.87 -0.95 15.08
N LEU A 273 -9.31 -2.14 14.68
CA LEU A 273 -9.31 -3.37 15.46
C LEU A 273 -8.59 -4.44 14.65
N ASP A 274 -7.64 -5.13 15.28
CA ASP A 274 -6.94 -6.27 14.71
C ASP A 274 -7.07 -7.45 15.67
N SER A 275 -7.35 -8.64 15.15
CA SER A 275 -7.45 -9.88 15.92
C SER A 275 -6.75 -11.02 15.19
N PHE A 276 -5.74 -11.59 15.80
CA PHE A 276 -5.02 -12.77 15.35
C PHE A 276 -5.72 -14.05 15.85
N GLY A 277 -5.79 -15.05 14.99
CA GLY A 277 -6.25 -16.40 15.33
C GLY A 277 -5.09 -17.35 15.67
N ASP A 278 -5.44 -18.63 15.80
CA ASP A 278 -4.52 -19.74 16.02
C ASP A 278 -3.52 -19.53 17.18
N ASP A 279 -4.07 -19.02 18.30
CA ASP A 279 -3.35 -18.72 19.54
C ASP A 279 -2.13 -17.80 19.36
N ASN A 280 -2.06 -17.06 18.24
CA ASN A 280 -1.00 -16.09 18.00
C ASN A 280 -1.28 -14.80 18.78
N GLU A 281 -0.36 -14.44 19.67
CA GLU A 281 -0.46 -13.30 20.58
C GLU A 281 0.66 -12.29 20.33
N PRO A 282 0.66 -11.56 19.20
CA PRO A 282 1.78 -10.71 18.81
C PRO A 282 1.78 -9.37 19.56
N PHE A 283 0.74 -9.06 20.32
CA PHE A 283 0.57 -7.79 21.03
C PHE A 283 0.76 -7.97 22.54
N LEU A 284 0.89 -6.85 23.25
CA LEU A 284 0.89 -6.79 24.71
C LEU A 284 -0.32 -5.98 25.19
N ASP A 285 -0.97 -6.45 26.25
CA ASP A 285 -1.99 -5.71 26.97
C ASP A 285 -1.37 -4.61 27.87
N SER A 286 -2.22 -3.87 28.60
CA SER A 286 -1.77 -2.81 29.51
C SER A 286 -0.91 -3.30 30.67
N ASP A 287 -0.98 -4.58 31.02
CA ASP A 287 -0.20 -5.22 32.08
C ASP A 287 1.08 -5.88 31.53
N GLY A 288 1.33 -5.78 30.22
CA GLY A 288 2.47 -6.37 29.53
C GLY A 288 2.32 -7.87 29.27
N VAL A 289 1.10 -8.40 29.31
CA VAL A 289 0.77 -9.80 29.00
C VAL A 289 0.47 -9.94 27.52
N ALA A 290 0.94 -11.03 26.90
CA ALA A 290 0.67 -11.31 25.50
C ALA A 290 -0.84 -11.40 25.22
N THR A 291 -1.27 -10.84 24.09
CA THR A 291 -2.66 -10.89 23.64
C THR A 291 -2.74 -10.93 22.12
N ASN A 292 -3.84 -11.49 21.61
CA ASN A 292 -4.07 -11.68 20.19
C ASN A 292 -4.76 -10.51 19.49
N ASN A 293 -5.13 -9.45 20.22
CA ASN A 293 -5.85 -8.33 19.64
C ASN A 293 -5.24 -6.98 19.99
N LEU A 294 -5.44 -6.01 19.09
CA LEU A 294 -5.07 -4.63 19.28
C LEU A 294 -6.22 -3.74 18.84
N SER A 295 -6.54 -2.76 19.68
CA SER A 295 -7.49 -1.70 19.33
C SER A 295 -6.77 -0.36 19.36
N SER A 296 -6.99 0.47 18.35
CA SER A 296 -6.40 1.81 18.29
C SER A 296 -7.38 2.85 17.76
N PHE A 297 -7.16 4.08 18.19
CA PHE A 297 -7.80 5.28 17.66
C PHE A 297 -6.72 6.19 17.09
N LEU A 298 -6.96 6.77 15.93
CA LEU A 298 -6.12 7.82 15.39
C LEU A 298 -6.93 8.95 14.78
N VAL A 299 -6.31 10.13 14.66
CA VAL A 299 -6.80 11.22 13.84
C VAL A 299 -5.65 11.79 13.04
N ALA A 300 -5.77 11.74 11.72
CA ALA A 300 -4.80 12.32 10.80
C ALA A 300 -5.29 13.65 10.23
N ALA A 301 -4.36 14.58 10.02
CA ALA A 301 -4.54 15.79 9.25
C ALA A 301 -3.61 15.74 8.04
N ILE A 302 -4.18 15.84 6.84
CA ILE A 302 -3.48 15.75 5.56
C ILE A 302 -3.76 17.04 4.79
N TYR A 303 -2.73 17.72 4.30
CA TYR A 303 -2.88 18.87 3.42
C TYR A 303 -2.33 18.53 2.04
N SER A 304 -3.20 18.56 1.03
CA SER A 304 -2.84 18.26 -0.36
C SER A 304 -2.49 19.53 -1.15
N PHE A 305 -1.57 19.43 -2.10
CA PHE A 305 -1.15 20.53 -2.98
C PHE A 305 -0.45 19.97 -4.21
#